data_AF-K2S8Q2-F1
#
_entry.id   AF-K2S8Q2-F1
#
_cell.length_a   1.000
_cell.length_b   1.000
_cell.length_c   1.000
_cell.angle_alpha   90.00
_cell.angle_beta   90.00
_cell.angle_gamma   90.00
#
_symmetry.space_group_name_H-M   'P 1'
#
loop_
_entity.id
_entity.type
_entity.pdbx_description
1 polymer ?
#
loop_
_entity_poly.entity_id
_entity_poly.type
_entity_poly.pdbx_seq_one_letter_code
_entity_poly.pdbx_strand_id
1 'polypeptide(L)'
;MAPGSQIEVDPAEGQIQGVQGPAQLTQQTEPTRAELLQLIKELKAQNARLIEHTTKRSATKVKIAAPEKFDGDRKKLQSFLLQIKRYLQFNQAQFDNDAEAVLFASTYLRGTAEAWIEPYLRDHLANEHTLKKRREKTKEIFDTYTGFADNLKATFNDRDKVRKASNDIITVKQLGSMAIYATKFQQLAAYLE
;
A
#
# COMPACT_ATOMS: atom_id res chain seq x y z
N MET A 1 -40.61 61.41 42.33
CA MET A 1 -39.62 61.88 43.32
C MET A 1 -38.49 60.85 43.38
N ALA A 2 -37.23 61.30 43.29
CA ALA A 2 -36.00 60.50 43.43
C ALA A 2 -35.84 59.93 44.86
N PRO A 3 -34.71 59.34 45.32
CA PRO A 3 -33.53 58.68 44.70
C PRO A 3 -33.33 57.24 45.29
N GLY A 4 -32.43 56.36 44.83
CA GLY A 4 -30.98 56.31 45.08
C GLY A 4 -30.62 55.82 46.50
N SER A 5 -30.12 54.58 46.64
CA SER A 5 -29.45 54.11 47.87
C SER A 5 -28.23 53.22 47.57
N GLN A 6 -27.14 53.65 48.17
CA GLN A 6 -25.78 53.15 48.22
C GLN A 6 -25.66 52.10 49.34
N ILE A 7 -24.91 51.00 49.14
CA ILE A 7 -24.44 50.17 50.25
C ILE A 7 -22.94 49.95 50.13
N GLU A 8 -22.33 50.27 51.26
CA GLU A 8 -20.94 50.40 51.64
C GLU A 8 -20.31 49.04 51.97
N VAL A 9 -19.01 48.94 51.69
CA VAL A 9 -18.10 47.84 52.03
C VAL A 9 -17.65 47.97 53.49
N ASP A 10 -17.37 46.85 54.17
CA ASP A 10 -16.04 46.44 54.69
C ASP A 10 -16.17 45.33 55.80
N PRO A 11 -15.09 44.82 56.46
CA PRO A 11 -14.40 43.56 56.16
C PRO A 11 -14.44 42.51 57.31
N ALA A 12 -13.95 41.30 57.04
CA ALA A 12 -13.43 40.42 58.09
C ALA A 12 -12.24 39.58 57.60
N GLU A 13 -11.14 39.71 58.32
CA GLU A 13 -9.85 39.05 58.16
C GLU A 13 -9.91 37.56 58.56
N GLY A 14 -9.00 36.76 57.99
CA GLY A 14 -8.71 35.39 58.42
C GLY A 14 -7.35 34.91 57.90
N GLN A 15 -6.31 35.08 58.72
CA GLN A 15 -4.96 34.55 58.52
C GLN A 15 -4.93 33.02 58.63
N ILE A 16 -4.16 32.32 57.78
CA ILE A 16 -3.56 31.02 58.14
C ILE A 16 -2.11 30.97 57.65
N GLN A 17 -1.22 30.72 58.61
CA GLN A 17 0.23 30.54 58.50
C GLN A 17 0.63 29.26 57.76
N GLY A 18 1.87 29.26 57.25
CA GLY A 18 2.43 28.21 56.41
C GLY A 18 2.67 26.86 57.10
N VAL A 19 2.70 25.82 56.27
CA VAL A 19 3.36 24.55 56.55
C VAL A 19 4.20 24.20 55.32
N GLN A 20 5.50 24.01 55.54
CA GLN A 20 6.50 23.61 54.55
C GLN A 20 6.53 22.07 54.41
N GLY A 21 6.52 21.59 53.15
CA GLY A 21 7.11 20.32 52.68
C GLY A 21 6.38 18.99 52.98
N PRO A 22 6.53 17.94 52.13
CA PRO A 22 7.60 17.74 51.16
C PRO A 22 7.12 17.76 49.70
N ALA A 23 7.54 18.77 48.94
CA ALA A 23 7.54 18.70 47.49
C ALA A 23 8.76 17.86 47.05
N GLN A 24 8.57 16.53 46.97
CA GLN A 24 9.35 15.70 46.05
C GLN A 24 8.43 15.28 44.91
N LEU A 25 8.01 16.28 44.13
CA LEU A 25 7.65 16.05 42.74
C LEU A 25 8.97 16.10 41.99
N THR A 26 9.32 14.97 41.36
CA THR A 26 10.38 14.83 40.36
C THR A 26 10.61 16.15 39.62
N GLN A 27 11.76 16.77 39.84
CA GLN A 27 12.24 17.84 38.97
C GLN A 27 12.56 17.19 37.62
N GLN A 28 11.56 17.13 36.74
CA GLN A 28 11.84 17.19 35.32
C GLN A 28 12.43 18.59 35.11
N THR A 29 13.76 18.67 34.99
CA THR A 29 14.45 19.91 34.66
C THR A 29 13.89 20.37 33.32
N GLU A 30 13.14 21.46 33.30
CA GLU A 30 12.67 22.10 32.07
C GLU A 30 13.90 22.37 31.19
N PRO A 31 13.94 21.88 29.94
CA PRO A 31 15.11 22.02 29.10
C PRO A 31 15.42 23.51 28.92
N THR A 32 16.65 23.88 29.23
CA THR A 32 17.12 25.25 29.10
C THR A 32 16.97 25.69 27.65
N ARG A 33 16.73 26.99 27.39
CA ARG A 33 16.60 27.52 26.01
C ARG A 33 17.73 27.07 25.07
N ALA A 34 18.95 26.94 25.59
CA ALA A 34 20.11 26.44 24.85
C ALA A 34 19.97 24.95 24.47
N GLU A 35 19.50 24.11 25.39
CA GLU A 35 19.28 22.68 25.17
C GLU A 35 18.14 22.45 24.17
N LEU A 36 17.08 23.24 24.23
CA LEU A 36 15.99 23.19 23.24
C LEU A 36 16.48 23.55 21.83
N LEU A 37 17.32 24.58 21.71
CA LEU A 37 17.91 24.94 20.41
C LEU A 37 18.86 23.85 19.89
N GLN A 38 19.61 23.21 20.78
CA GLN A 38 20.48 22.10 20.42
C GLN A 38 19.69 20.88 19.96
N LEU A 39 18.59 20.55 20.64
CA LEU A 39 17.68 19.49 20.25
C LEU A 39 17.03 19.75 18.89
N ILE A 40 16.57 20.99 18.64
CA ILE A 40 16.01 21.38 17.33
C ILE A 40 17.05 21.21 16.22
N LYS A 41 18.30 21.60 16.48
CA LYS A 41 19.40 21.46 15.51
C LYS A 41 19.69 19.99 15.20
N GLU A 42 19.71 19.14 16.23
CA GLU A 42 19.91 17.70 16.09
C GLU A 42 18.75 17.05 15.32
N LEU A 43 17.50 17.36 15.67
CA LEU A 43 16.33 16.86 14.96
C LEU A 43 16.34 17.28 13.48
N LYS A 44 16.73 18.52 13.17
CA LYS A 44 16.89 18.99 11.79
C LYS A 44 17.98 18.19 11.05
N ALA A 45 19.11 17.91 11.71
CA ALA A 45 20.19 17.13 11.13
C ALA A 45 19.78 15.66 10.90
N GLN A 46 19.05 15.05 11.85
CA GLN A 46 18.51 13.70 11.70
C GLN A 46 17.49 13.62 10.56
N ASN A 47 16.58 14.59 10.46
CA ASN A 47 15.64 14.68 9.35
C ASN A 47 16.37 14.83 8.01
N ALA A 48 17.41 15.68 7.93
CA ALA A 48 18.20 15.83 6.71
C ALA A 48 18.91 14.52 6.30
N ARG A 49 19.48 13.77 7.27
CA ARG A 49 20.10 12.46 7.02
C ARG A 49 19.08 11.41 6.59
N LEU A 50 17.89 11.39 7.19
CA LEU A 50 16.79 10.51 6.81
C LEU A 50 16.34 10.81 5.38
N ILE A 51 16.15 12.10 5.05
CA ILE A 51 15.81 12.55 3.69
C ILE A 51 16.92 12.18 2.71
N GLU A 52 18.19 12.41 3.03
CA GLU A 52 19.30 12.04 2.14
C GLU A 52 19.35 10.52 1.91
N HIS A 53 19.15 9.72 2.96
CA HIS A 53 19.18 8.26 2.87
C HIS A 53 17.99 7.70 2.07
N THR A 54 16.78 8.28 2.22
CA THR A 54 15.63 7.90 1.39
C THR A 54 15.81 8.34 -0.07
N THR A 55 16.40 9.52 -0.29
CA THR A 55 16.66 10.07 -1.63
C THR A 55 17.78 9.32 -2.36
N LYS A 56 18.84 8.89 -1.65
CA LYS A 56 19.87 8.00 -2.22
C LYS A 56 19.29 6.64 -2.56
N ARG A 57 18.45 6.06 -1.69
CA ARG A 57 17.79 4.78 -1.96
C ARG A 57 16.83 4.88 -3.16
N SER A 58 16.20 6.03 -3.40
CA SER A 58 15.37 6.24 -4.60
C SER A 58 16.22 6.47 -5.87
N ALA A 59 17.38 7.14 -5.75
CA ALA A 59 18.31 7.37 -6.87
C ALA A 59 19.02 6.09 -7.36
N THR A 60 19.23 5.09 -6.48
CA THR A 60 19.82 3.79 -6.83
C THR A 60 18.77 2.74 -7.23
N LYS A 61 17.50 3.11 -7.46
CA LYS A 61 16.49 2.14 -7.92
C LYS A 61 16.80 1.68 -9.34
N VAL A 62 16.96 0.36 -9.48
CA VAL A 62 17.05 -0.30 -10.78
C VAL A 62 15.81 0.07 -11.60
N LYS A 63 16.01 0.75 -12.73
CA LYS A 63 14.93 1.07 -13.67
C LYS A 63 14.44 -0.24 -14.29
N ILE A 64 13.29 -0.72 -13.85
CA ILE A 64 12.63 -1.88 -14.44
C ILE A 64 11.78 -1.44 -15.64
N ALA A 65 11.74 -2.27 -16.68
CA ALA A 65 10.87 -2.03 -17.83
C ALA A 65 9.40 -1.97 -17.39
N ALA A 66 8.62 -1.10 -18.02
CA ALA A 66 7.18 -1.04 -17.80
C ALA A 66 6.52 -2.33 -18.32
N PRO A 67 5.45 -2.82 -17.65
CA PRO A 67 4.68 -3.95 -18.13
C PRO A 67 4.06 -3.71 -19.52
N GLU A 68 3.90 -4.77 -20.29
CA GLU A 68 3.12 -4.72 -21.52
C GLU A 68 1.62 -4.55 -21.25
N LYS A 69 0.89 -4.01 -22.21
CA LYS A 69 -0.57 -3.91 -22.14
C LYS A 69 -1.20 -5.28 -22.37
N PHE A 70 -2.30 -5.55 -21.67
CA PHE A 70 -3.08 -6.78 -21.77
C PHE A 70 -4.47 -6.50 -22.33
N ASP A 71 -4.75 -7.08 -23.49
CA ASP A 71 -6.01 -6.90 -24.24
C ASP A 71 -7.07 -7.96 -23.94
N GLY A 72 -6.72 -9.00 -23.18
CA GLY A 72 -7.55 -10.19 -22.95
C GLY A 72 -7.02 -11.46 -23.62
N ASP A 73 -5.91 -11.41 -24.38
CA ASP A 73 -5.31 -12.62 -24.97
C ASP A 73 -4.84 -13.59 -23.88
N ARG A 74 -5.62 -14.66 -23.70
CA ARG A 74 -5.38 -15.73 -22.73
C ARG A 74 -3.97 -16.30 -22.79
N LYS A 75 -3.31 -16.27 -23.96
CA LYS A 75 -1.94 -16.77 -24.11
C LYS A 75 -0.93 -15.91 -23.36
N LYS A 76 -1.20 -14.61 -23.20
CA LYS A 76 -0.33 -13.61 -22.57
C LYS A 76 -0.64 -13.38 -21.10
N LEU A 77 -1.78 -13.84 -20.60
CA LEU A 77 -2.25 -13.59 -19.23
C LEU A 77 -1.19 -13.86 -18.16
N GLN A 78 -0.55 -15.03 -18.18
CA GLN A 78 0.46 -15.38 -17.17
C GLN A 78 1.69 -14.48 -17.25
N SER A 79 2.13 -14.12 -18.47
CA SER A 79 3.25 -13.19 -18.64
C SER A 79 2.89 -11.81 -18.12
N PHE A 80 1.69 -11.32 -18.44
CA PHE A 80 1.18 -10.05 -17.94
C PHE A 80 1.16 -9.99 -16.40
N LEU A 81 0.57 -11.00 -15.73
CA LEU A 81 0.54 -11.05 -14.27
C LEU A 81 1.94 -11.07 -13.67
N LEU A 82 2.86 -11.83 -14.25
CA LEU A 82 4.25 -11.88 -13.78
C LEU A 82 4.96 -10.52 -13.96
N GLN A 83 4.76 -9.84 -15.07
CA GLN A 83 5.32 -8.51 -15.33
C GLN A 83 4.79 -7.49 -14.31
N ILE A 84 3.48 -7.47 -14.06
CA ILE A 84 2.86 -6.59 -13.06
C ILE A 84 3.41 -6.89 -11.67
N LYS A 85 3.38 -8.15 -11.22
CA LYS A 85 3.90 -8.55 -9.90
C LYS A 85 5.35 -8.13 -9.71
N ARG A 86 6.18 -8.33 -10.73
CA ARG A 86 7.59 -7.92 -10.72
C ARG A 86 7.72 -6.40 -10.63
N TYR A 87 6.97 -5.65 -11.44
CA TYR A 87 7.00 -4.19 -11.40
C TYR A 87 6.62 -3.67 -10.01
N LEU A 88 5.53 -4.20 -9.43
CA LEU A 88 5.09 -3.85 -8.09
C LEU A 88 6.17 -4.15 -7.04
N GLN A 89 6.84 -5.31 -7.12
CA GLN A 89 7.93 -5.66 -6.20
C GLN A 89 9.12 -4.70 -6.23
N PHE A 90 9.52 -4.22 -7.41
CA PHE A 90 10.60 -3.24 -7.51
C PHE A 90 10.17 -1.81 -7.13
N ASN A 91 8.87 -1.52 -7.21
CA ASN A 91 8.32 -0.20 -6.97
C ASN A 91 7.42 -0.11 -5.73
N GLN A 92 7.53 -1.04 -4.77
CA GLN A 92 6.64 -1.12 -3.60
C GLN A 92 6.49 0.22 -2.86
N ALA A 93 7.58 0.96 -2.69
CA ALA A 93 7.55 2.26 -2.01
C ALA A 93 6.85 3.40 -2.79
N GLN A 94 6.24 3.12 -3.95
CA GLN A 94 5.41 4.08 -4.70
C GLN A 94 3.91 3.86 -4.47
N PHE A 95 3.52 2.84 -3.72
CA PHE A 95 2.13 2.48 -3.46
C PHE A 95 1.92 2.44 -1.95
N ASP A 96 0.90 3.13 -1.47
CA ASP A 96 0.58 3.17 -0.04
C ASP A 96 -0.19 1.91 0.41
N ASN A 97 -0.90 1.28 -0.52
CA ASN A 97 -1.71 0.08 -0.26
C ASN A 97 -1.93 -0.76 -1.54
N ASP A 98 -2.47 -1.96 -1.37
CA ASP A 98 -2.76 -2.89 -2.47
C ASP A 98 -3.80 -2.33 -3.47
N ALA A 99 -4.75 -1.51 -3.02
CA ALA A 99 -5.74 -0.93 -3.92
C ALA A 99 -5.10 0.02 -4.94
N GLU A 100 -4.10 0.80 -4.54
CA GLU A 100 -3.30 1.62 -5.46
C GLU A 100 -2.50 0.77 -6.44
N ALA A 101 -1.94 -0.36 -5.98
CA ALA A 101 -1.24 -1.30 -6.85
C ALA A 101 -2.19 -1.91 -7.90
N VAL A 102 -3.43 -2.24 -7.51
CA VAL A 102 -4.46 -2.74 -8.43
C VAL A 102 -4.93 -1.65 -9.38
N LEU A 103 -5.14 -0.42 -8.91
CA LEU A 103 -5.45 0.74 -9.76
C LEU A 103 -4.37 0.94 -10.81
N PHE A 104 -3.10 0.92 -10.41
CA PHE A 104 -1.97 0.96 -11.34
C PHE A 104 -2.01 -0.18 -12.36
N ALA A 105 -2.21 -1.42 -11.91
CA ALA A 105 -2.29 -2.58 -12.79
C ALA A 105 -3.43 -2.45 -13.81
N SER A 106 -4.57 -1.90 -13.41
CA SER A 106 -5.73 -1.67 -14.28
C SER A 106 -5.40 -0.74 -15.46
N THR A 107 -4.46 0.20 -15.30
CA THR A 107 -4.02 1.10 -16.38
C THR A 107 -3.31 0.39 -17.53
N TYR A 108 -2.95 -0.89 -17.36
CA TYR A 108 -2.36 -1.74 -18.39
C TYR A 108 -3.38 -2.62 -19.11
N LEU A 109 -4.63 -2.65 -18.67
CA LEU A 109 -5.70 -3.38 -19.36
C LEU A 109 -6.18 -2.59 -20.58
N ARG A 110 -6.45 -3.28 -21.69
CA ARG A 110 -6.96 -2.72 -22.94
C ARG A 110 -8.07 -3.59 -23.49
N GLY A 111 -8.86 -3.06 -24.43
CA GLY A 111 -9.84 -3.83 -25.19
C GLY A 111 -10.82 -4.59 -24.29
N THR A 112 -10.92 -5.91 -24.46
CA THR A 112 -11.84 -6.74 -23.68
C THR A 112 -11.47 -6.78 -22.19
N ALA A 113 -10.19 -6.75 -21.84
CA ALA A 113 -9.76 -6.72 -20.45
C ALA A 113 -10.10 -5.38 -19.77
N GLU A 114 -10.02 -4.27 -20.50
CA GLU A 114 -10.45 -2.95 -20.01
C GLU A 114 -11.97 -2.91 -19.81
N ALA A 115 -12.73 -3.40 -20.79
CA ALA A 115 -14.20 -3.49 -20.67
C ALA A 115 -14.64 -4.36 -19.47
N TRP A 116 -13.87 -5.40 -19.13
CA TRP A 116 -14.12 -6.24 -17.97
C TRP A 116 -13.92 -5.50 -16.64
N ILE A 117 -12.82 -4.74 -16.49
CA ILE A 117 -12.51 -4.06 -15.22
C ILE A 117 -13.36 -2.81 -15.01
N GLU A 118 -13.77 -2.15 -16.10
CA GLU A 118 -14.45 -0.86 -16.12
C GLU A 118 -15.57 -0.70 -15.07
N PRO A 119 -16.58 -1.59 -15.00
CA PRO A 119 -17.66 -1.41 -14.03
C PRO A 119 -17.17 -1.45 -12.58
N TYR A 120 -16.18 -2.29 -12.28
CA TYR A 120 -15.58 -2.40 -10.94
C TYR A 120 -14.71 -1.18 -10.64
N LEU A 121 -13.96 -0.68 -11.62
CA LEU A 121 -13.18 0.54 -11.49
C LEU A 121 -14.09 1.75 -11.21
N ARG A 122 -15.19 1.92 -11.95
CA ARG A 122 -16.18 2.98 -11.69
C ARG A 122 -16.74 2.91 -10.27
N ASP A 123 -17.13 1.71 -9.83
CA ASP A 123 -17.64 1.49 -8.47
C ASP A 123 -16.60 1.74 -7.38
N HIS A 124 -15.34 1.39 -7.63
CA HIS A 124 -14.23 1.63 -6.71
C HIS A 124 -14.01 3.13 -6.50
N LEU A 125 -13.92 3.88 -7.60
CA LEU A 125 -13.68 5.33 -7.60
C LEU A 125 -14.88 6.11 -7.03
N ALA A 126 -16.11 5.71 -7.36
CA ALA A 126 -17.31 6.36 -6.81
C ALA A 126 -17.48 6.16 -5.29
N ASN A 127 -16.87 5.11 -4.73
CA ASN A 127 -17.00 4.74 -3.31
C ASN A 127 -15.65 4.72 -2.59
N GLU A 128 -14.68 5.55 -2.99
CA GLU A 128 -13.32 5.58 -2.44
C GLU A 128 -13.32 5.74 -0.91
N HIS A 129 -14.13 6.68 -0.40
CA HIS A 129 -14.23 6.97 1.03
C HIS A 129 -15.37 6.23 1.74
N THR A 130 -16.09 5.35 1.04
CA THR A 130 -17.27 4.65 1.57
C THR A 130 -17.23 3.16 1.24
N LEU A 131 -16.24 2.44 1.80
CA LEU A 131 -16.02 1.01 1.57
C LEU A 131 -17.26 0.14 1.80
N LYS A 132 -18.16 0.52 2.72
CA LYS A 132 -19.42 -0.21 2.99
C LYS A 132 -20.40 -0.20 1.81
N LYS A 133 -20.35 0.81 0.95
CA LYS A 133 -21.22 0.96 -0.23
C LYS A 133 -20.65 0.28 -1.48
N ARG A 134 -19.36 -0.02 -1.48
CA ARG A 134 -18.67 -0.70 -2.58
C ARG A 134 -19.25 -2.11 -2.75
N ARG A 135 -19.48 -2.52 -4.01
CA ARG A 135 -19.97 -3.87 -4.30
C ARG A 135 -18.96 -4.91 -3.85
N GLU A 136 -19.45 -6.07 -3.43
CA GLU A 136 -18.58 -7.14 -2.91
C GLU A 136 -17.54 -7.59 -3.94
N LYS A 137 -17.95 -7.74 -5.20
CA LYS A 137 -17.01 -8.08 -6.27
C LYS A 137 -15.91 -7.04 -6.49
N THR A 138 -16.23 -5.76 -6.29
CA THR A 138 -15.24 -4.68 -6.40
C THR A 138 -14.25 -4.74 -5.25
N LYS A 139 -14.70 -5.08 -4.03
CA LYS A 139 -13.80 -5.33 -2.88
C LYS A 139 -12.88 -6.51 -3.17
N GLU A 140 -13.44 -7.64 -3.61
CA GLU A 140 -12.65 -8.83 -3.98
C GLU A 140 -11.55 -8.51 -5.00
N ILE A 141 -11.81 -7.61 -5.96
CA ILE A 141 -10.84 -7.25 -7.00
C ILE A 141 -9.81 -6.24 -6.49
N PHE A 142 -10.22 -5.21 -5.73
CA PHE A 142 -9.36 -4.07 -5.40
C PHE A 142 -8.74 -4.10 -4.00
N ASP A 143 -9.18 -4.97 -3.09
CA ASP A 143 -8.65 -4.99 -1.72
C ASP A 143 -7.24 -5.59 -1.65
N THR A 144 -6.91 -6.53 -2.56
CA THR A 144 -5.59 -7.14 -2.65
C THR A 144 -5.16 -7.39 -4.09
N TYR A 145 -3.86 -7.37 -4.36
CA TYR A 145 -3.34 -7.77 -5.67
C TYR A 145 -3.70 -9.22 -6.04
N THR A 146 -3.72 -10.11 -5.05
CA THR A 146 -4.13 -11.52 -5.26
C THR A 146 -5.58 -11.60 -5.73
N GLY A 147 -6.47 -10.84 -5.09
CA GLY A 147 -7.88 -10.74 -5.49
C GLY A 147 -8.06 -10.27 -6.93
N PHE A 148 -7.31 -9.25 -7.35
CA PHE A 148 -7.25 -8.84 -8.75
C PHE A 148 -6.77 -9.97 -9.68
N ALA A 149 -5.63 -10.59 -9.35
CA ALA A 149 -5.01 -11.61 -10.20
C ALA A 149 -5.91 -12.85 -10.36
N ASP A 150 -6.56 -13.30 -9.30
CA ASP A 150 -7.43 -14.48 -9.34
C ASP A 150 -8.73 -14.21 -10.10
N ASN A 151 -9.29 -13.01 -9.96
CA ASN A 151 -10.45 -12.61 -10.76
C ASN A 151 -10.12 -12.44 -12.25
N LEU A 152 -8.93 -11.91 -12.56
CA LEU A 152 -8.44 -11.81 -13.93
C LEU A 152 -8.20 -13.21 -14.52
N LYS A 153 -7.60 -14.13 -13.75
CA LYS A 153 -7.47 -15.55 -14.15
C LYS A 153 -8.82 -16.20 -14.35
N ALA A 154 -9.76 -16.09 -13.42
CA ALA A 154 -11.08 -16.69 -13.56
C ALA A 154 -11.79 -16.26 -14.85
N THR A 155 -11.57 -15.01 -15.28
CA THR A 155 -12.17 -14.42 -16.49
C THR A 155 -11.44 -14.82 -17.78
N PHE A 156 -10.10 -14.76 -17.78
CA PHE A 156 -9.27 -14.88 -18.99
C PHE A 156 -8.40 -16.14 -19.05
N ASN A 157 -8.51 -17.06 -18.08
CA ASN A 157 -7.71 -18.29 -18.11
C ASN A 157 -8.12 -19.18 -19.28
N ASP A 158 -7.12 -19.86 -19.83
CA ASP A 158 -7.29 -20.77 -20.94
C ASP A 158 -7.53 -22.18 -20.38
N ARG A 159 -8.80 -22.60 -20.30
CA ARG A 159 -9.18 -23.96 -19.88
C ARG A 159 -8.51 -25.03 -20.76
N ASP A 160 -8.20 -24.71 -22.02
CA ASP A 160 -7.52 -25.63 -22.94
C ASP A 160 -6.03 -25.74 -22.66
N LYS A 161 -5.37 -24.71 -22.09
CA LYS A 161 -3.95 -24.80 -21.70
C LYS A 161 -3.72 -25.71 -20.51
N VAL A 162 -4.60 -25.72 -19.52
CA VAL A 162 -4.50 -26.68 -18.39
C VAL A 162 -4.67 -28.10 -18.95
N ARG A 163 -5.70 -28.33 -19.77
CA ARG A 163 -5.93 -29.63 -20.43
C ARG A 163 -4.75 -30.05 -21.31
N LYS A 164 -4.20 -29.11 -22.08
CA LYS A 164 -3.04 -29.33 -22.94
C LYS A 164 -1.78 -29.57 -22.11
N ALA A 165 -1.57 -28.85 -21.01
CA ALA A 165 -0.43 -29.07 -20.11
C ALA A 165 -0.53 -30.44 -19.42
N SER A 166 -1.72 -30.88 -19.02
CA SER A 166 -1.93 -32.24 -18.49
C SER A 166 -1.62 -33.31 -19.54
N ASN A 167 -2.04 -33.12 -20.79
CA ASN A 167 -1.69 -34.06 -21.86
C ASN A 167 -0.20 -34.01 -22.21
N ASP A 168 0.38 -32.81 -22.29
CA ASP A 168 1.76 -32.59 -22.67
C ASP A 168 2.72 -33.08 -21.57
N ILE A 169 2.40 -32.94 -20.27
CA ILE A 169 3.27 -33.44 -19.19
C ILE A 169 3.30 -34.97 -19.14
N ILE A 170 2.21 -35.65 -19.52
CA ILE A 170 2.16 -37.11 -19.66
C ILE A 170 2.94 -37.58 -20.89
N THR A 171 2.97 -36.78 -21.95
CA THR A 171 3.53 -37.16 -23.25
C THR A 171 4.91 -36.58 -23.53
N VAL A 172 5.41 -35.66 -22.71
CA VAL A 172 6.72 -35.02 -22.90
C VAL A 172 7.83 -36.06 -22.74
N LYS A 173 8.58 -36.25 -23.82
CA LYS A 173 9.75 -37.14 -23.86
C LYS A 173 11.02 -36.32 -23.96
N GLN A 174 12.10 -36.79 -23.34
CA GLN A 174 13.41 -36.20 -23.48
C GLN A 174 13.96 -36.54 -24.88
N LEU A 175 13.75 -35.64 -25.83
CA LEU A 175 14.23 -35.77 -27.23
C LEU A 175 15.49 -34.92 -27.49
N GLY A 176 16.00 -34.22 -26.48
CA GLY A 176 17.15 -33.33 -26.56
C GLY A 176 17.91 -33.26 -25.24
N SER A 177 18.53 -32.12 -24.94
CA SER A 177 19.28 -31.96 -23.69
C SER A 177 18.39 -32.09 -22.46
N MET A 178 18.96 -32.64 -21.38
CA MET A 178 18.31 -32.74 -20.07
C MET A 178 17.78 -31.38 -19.59
N ALA A 179 18.52 -30.30 -19.86
CA ALA A 179 18.13 -28.95 -19.47
C ALA A 179 16.85 -28.50 -20.19
N ILE A 180 16.73 -28.71 -21.51
CA ILE A 180 15.52 -28.35 -22.27
C ILE A 180 14.32 -29.15 -21.78
N TYR A 181 14.51 -30.45 -21.53
CA TYR A 181 13.45 -31.29 -20.96
C TYR A 181 13.01 -30.80 -19.58
N ALA A 182 13.96 -30.56 -18.67
CA ALA A 182 13.67 -30.10 -17.31
C ALA A 182 12.94 -28.75 -17.31
N THR A 183 13.39 -27.78 -18.12
CA THR A 183 12.70 -26.49 -18.25
C THR A 183 11.28 -26.66 -18.79
N LYS A 184 11.09 -27.49 -19.81
CA LYS A 184 9.75 -27.73 -20.38
C LYS A 184 8.84 -28.45 -19.40
N PHE A 185 9.35 -29.44 -18.68
CA PHE A 185 8.60 -30.15 -17.64
C PHE A 185 8.20 -29.21 -16.50
N GLN A 186 9.13 -28.42 -15.97
CA GLN A 186 8.86 -27.42 -14.94
C GLN A 186 7.84 -26.38 -15.40
N GLN A 187 7.95 -25.92 -16.64
CA GLN A 187 6.98 -24.98 -17.21
C GLN A 187 5.58 -25.59 -17.31
N LEU A 188 5.46 -26.85 -17.75
CA LEU A 188 4.17 -27.54 -17.83
C LEU A 188 3.58 -27.80 -16.44
N ALA A 189 4.42 -28.20 -15.47
CA ALA A 189 4.01 -28.40 -14.08
C ALA A 189 3.43 -27.11 -13.47
N ALA A 190 4.06 -25.96 -13.71
CA ALA A 190 3.58 -24.67 -13.23
C ALA A 190 2.21 -24.23 -13.80
N TYR A 191 1.73 -24.85 -14.88
CA TYR A 191 0.36 -24.63 -15.41
C TYR A 191 -0.70 -25.53 -14.74
N LEU A 192 -0.28 -26.49 -13.91
CA LEU A 192 -1.15 -27.46 -13.23
C LEU A 192 -1.31 -27.18 -11.74
N GLU A 193 -0.55 -26.23 -11.19
CA GLU A 193 -0.65 -25.69 -9.83
C GLU A 193 -1.66 -24.54 -9.75
#